data_AF-B2A6W7-F1
#
_entry.id   AF-B2A6W7-F1
#
_cell.length_a   1.000
_cell.length_b   1.000
_cell.length_c   1.000
_cell.angle_alpha   90.00
_cell.angle_beta   90.00
_cell.angle_gamma   90.00
#
_symmetry.space_group_name_H-M   'P 1'
#
loop_
_entity.id
_entity.type
_entity.pdbx_description
1 polymer ?
#
loop_
_entity_poly.entity_id
_entity_poly.type
_entity_poly.pdbx_seq_one_letter_code
_entity_poly.pdbx_strand_id
1 'polypeptide(L)' 'MSRNGNYLLVMDCHSKEDFDGMRWIDAKELGRIKEKAQKGKMKIDCKECNLKIEDSNGELVFSYCSI' A
#
# COMPACT_ATOMS: atom_id res chain seq x y z
N MET A 1 -11.55 -11.04 17.28
CA MET A 1 -10.42 -10.32 16.63
C MET A 1 -10.96 -8.99 16.12
N SER A 2 -10.55 -7.87 16.73
CA SER A 2 -11.06 -6.54 16.35
C SER A 2 -10.47 -6.14 14.99
N ARG A 3 -11.30 -6.13 13.95
CA ARG A 3 -10.97 -5.57 12.63
C ARG A 3 -10.83 -4.05 12.78
N ASN A 4 -9.62 -3.57 13.08
CA ASN A 4 -9.34 -2.12 13.14
C ASN A 4 -8.77 -1.55 11.82
N GLY A 5 -8.64 -2.38 10.77
CA GLY A 5 -8.24 -1.92 9.45
C GLY A 5 -9.38 -2.06 8.44
N ASN A 6 -9.71 -0.96 7.76
CA ASN A 6 -10.70 -0.93 6.67
C ASN A 6 -10.05 -1.09 5.29
N TYR A 7 -8.72 -1.01 5.24
CA TYR A 7 -7.97 -1.02 3.99
C TYR A 7 -6.84 -2.04 4.07
N LEU A 8 -6.61 -2.78 2.99
CA LEU A 8 -5.53 -3.72 2.85
C LEU A 8 -4.40 -3.07 2.07
N LEU A 9 -3.26 -2.85 2.72
CA LEU A 9 -2.03 -2.45 2.04
C LEU A 9 -1.34 -3.69 1.49
N VAL A 10 -1.08 -3.69 0.19
CA VAL A 10 -0.38 -4.73 -0.56
C VAL A 10 0.87 -4.11 -1.14
N MET A 11 2.03 -4.65 -0.77
CA MET A 11 3.31 -4.34 -1.40
C MET A 11 3.72 -5.56 -2.20
N ASP A 12 3.87 -5.37 -3.51
CA ASP A 12 4.19 -6.40 -4.49
C ASP A 12 5.56 -6.09 -5.11
N CYS A 13 6.60 -6.88 -4.84
CA CYS A 13 7.98 -6.63 -5.25
C CYS A 13 8.52 -7.78 -6.11
N HIS A 14 8.42 -7.65 -7.43
CA HIS A 14 8.78 -8.67 -8.43
C HIS A 14 10.18 -9.30 -8.29
N SER A 15 11.15 -8.62 -7.66
CA SER A 15 12.53 -9.10 -7.49
C SER A 15 12.89 -9.50 -6.05
N LYS A 16 12.02 -9.25 -5.06
CA LYS A 16 12.38 -9.39 -3.64
C LYS A 16 11.21 -9.92 -2.82
N GLU A 17 11.11 -11.24 -2.72
CA GLU A 17 10.11 -11.96 -1.91
C GLU A 17 10.07 -11.51 -0.44
N ASP A 18 11.18 -11.03 0.14
CA ASP A 18 11.24 -10.50 1.51
C ASP A 18 10.50 -9.16 1.70
N PHE A 19 10.18 -8.46 0.60
CA PHE A 19 9.47 -7.18 0.62
C PHE A 19 8.01 -7.32 0.20
N ASP A 20 7.58 -8.52 -0.19
CA ASP A 20 6.17 -8.81 -0.41
C ASP A 20 5.43 -8.88 0.92
N GLY A 21 4.36 -8.10 1.03
CA GLY A 21 3.67 -7.95 2.30
C GLY A 21 2.27 -7.42 2.17
N MET A 22 1.35 -8.08 2.88
CA MET A 22 -0.03 -7.64 3.02
C MET A 22 -0.31 -7.31 4.48
N ARG A 23 -0.81 -6.11 4.75
CA ARG A 23 -1.26 -5.73 6.09
C ARG A 23 -2.48 -4.83 6.06
N TRP A 24 -3.39 -5.08 6.98
CA TRP A 24 -4.55 -4.21 7.19
C TRP A 24 -4.13 -2.92 7.88
N ILE A 25 -4.61 -1.79 7.35
CA ILE A 25 -4.35 -0.45 7.84
C ILE A 25 -5.65 0.29 8.08
N ASP A 26 -5.61 1.28 8.97
CA ASP A 26 -6.74 2.17 9.24
C ASP A 26 -6.76 3.39 8.29
N ALA A 27 -7.83 4.19 8.37
CA ALA A 27 -7.99 5.38 7.54
C ALA A 27 -6.93 6.47 7.81
N LYS A 28 -6.39 6.53 9.04
CA LYS A 28 -5.36 7.51 9.42
C LYS A 28 -4.03 7.16 8.77
N GLU A 29 -3.70 5.88 8.73
CA GLU A 29 -2.50 5.35 8.09
C GLU A 29 -2.59 5.44 6.57
N LEU A 30 -3.76 5.16 5.98
CA LEU A 30 -4.05 5.45 4.58
C LEU A 30 -3.76 6.92 4.23
N GLY A 31 -4.26 7.86 5.04
CA GLY A 31 -4.01 9.29 4.86
C GLY A 31 -2.51 9.63 4.89
N ARG A 32 -1.77 9.08 5.86
CA ARG A 32 -0.31 9.27 5.96
C ARG A 32 0.43 8.73 4.74
N ILE A 33 0.00 7.60 4.18
CA ILE A 33 0.63 7.01 3.00
C ILE A 33 0.35 7.87 1.77
N LYS A 34 -0.90 8.29 1.56
CA LYS A 34 -1.28 9.21 0.48
C LYS A 34 -0.48 10.52 0.55
N GLU A 35 -0.33 11.09 1.74
CA GLU A 35 0.49 12.30 1.92
C GLU A 35 1.96 12.08 1.60
N LYS A 36 2.56 10.96 2.05
CA LYS A 36 3.96 10.62 1.75
C LYS A 36 4.17 10.42 0.25
N ALA A 37 3.21 9.77 -0.42
CA ALA A 37 3.20 9.57 -1.86
C ALA A 37 3.17 10.90 -2.61
N GLN A 38 2.21 11.78 -2.27
CA GLN A 38 2.07 13.11 -2.89
C GLN A 38 3.30 13.98 -2.68
N LYS A 39 3.97 13.87 -1.53
CA LYS A 39 5.20 14.60 -1.22
C LYS A 39 6.46 13.98 -1.85
N GLY A 40 6.34 12.90 -2.62
CA GLY A 40 7.48 12.17 -3.20
C GLY A 40 8.43 11.56 -2.17
N LYS A 41 7.94 11.34 -0.93
CA LYS A 41 8.74 10.80 0.19
C LYS A 41 8.61 9.28 0.33
N MET A 42 7.89 8.62 -0.57
CA MET A 42 7.86 7.16 -0.63
C MET A 42 9.17 6.66 -1.24
N LYS A 43 9.99 6.02 -0.40
CA LYS A 43 11.20 5.31 -0.82
C LYS A 43 10.86 3.91 -1.34
N ILE A 44 10.01 3.85 -2.37
CA ILE A 44 9.67 2.61 -3.06
C ILE A 44 10.27 2.70 -4.45
N ASP A 45 10.99 1.66 -4.86
CA ASP A 45 11.48 1.56 -6.22
C ASP A 45 10.35 1.09 -7.13
N CYS A 46 9.75 2.02 -7.87
CA CYS A 46 8.61 1.73 -8.73
C CYS A 46 8.90 0.80 -9.91
N LYS A 47 10.17 0.45 -10.17
CA LYS A 47 10.52 -0.51 -11.23
C LYS A 47 10.49 -1.95 -10.74
N GLU A 48 10.64 -2.15 -9.44
CA GLU A 48 10.68 -3.47 -8.82
C GLU A 48 9.49 -3.72 -7.90
N CYS A 49 8.91 -2.67 -7.33
CA CYS A 49 7.88 -2.73 -6.31
C CYS A 49 6.68 -1.87 -6.65
N ASN A 50 5.49 -2.41 -6.42
CA ASN A 50 4.21 -1.72 -6.54
C ASN A 50 3.53 -1.68 -5.17
N LEU A 51 3.01 -0.52 -4.78
CA LEU A 51 2.24 -0.39 -3.55
C LEU A 51 0.79 -0.10 -3.88
N LYS A 52 -0.08 -1.03 -3.54
CA LYS A 52 -1.52 -0.95 -3.72
C LYS A 52 -2.20 -0.93 -2.36
N ILE A 53 -3.34 -0.24 -2.31
CA ILE A 53 -4.21 -0.28 -1.15
C ILE A 53 -5.62 -0.55 -1.64
N GLU A 54 -6.20 -1.62 -1.12
CA GLU A 54 -7.56 -2.07 -1.41
C GLU A 54 -8.47 -1.75 -0.22
N ASP A 55 -9.76 -1.61 -0.45
CA ASP A 55 -10.75 -1.53 0.63
C ASP A 55 -11.14 -2.94 1.13
N SER A 56 -12.09 -2.98 2.08
CA SER A 56 -12.63 -4.24 2.60
C SER A 56 -13.37 -5.11 1.56
N ASN A 57 -13.73 -4.54 0.42
CA ASN A 57 -14.39 -5.23 -0.68
C ASN A 57 -13.38 -5.72 -1.74
N GLY A 58 -12.10 -5.41 -1.59
CA GLY A 58 -11.05 -5.69 -2.58
C GLY A 58 -10.99 -4.66 -3.71
N GLU A 59 -11.64 -3.51 -3.58
CA GLU A 59 -11.56 -2.45 -4.58
C GLU A 59 -10.28 -1.61 -4.37
N LEU A 60 -9.54 -1.36 -5.45
CA LEU A 60 -8.32 -0.56 -5.41
C LEU A 60 -8.64 0.92 -5.09
N VAL A 61 -8.25 1.36 -3.89
CA VAL A 61 -8.46 2.74 -3.40
C VAL A 61 -7.26 3.64 -3.70
N PHE A 62 -6.07 3.05 -3.79
CA PHE A 62 -4.84 3.76 -4.03
C PHE A 62 -3.79 2.85 -4.66
N SER A 63 -3.08 3.35 -5.66
CA SER A 63 -1.92 2.69 -6.26
C SER A 63 -0.80 3.70 -6.37
N TYR A 64 0.40 3.28 -5.98
CA TYR A 64 1.62 4.02 -6.15
C TYR A 64 2.57 3.15 -6.96
N CYS A 65 3.12 3.73 -8.03
CA CYS A 65 4.00 3.11 -9.03
C CYS A 65 3.37 2.45 -10.25
N SER A 66 2.02 2.39 -10.39
CA SER A 66 1.27 1.83 -11.55
C SER A 66 2.15 1.53 -12.77
N ILE A 67 2.69 0.31 -12.83
CA ILE A 67 3.42 -0.23 -13.98
C ILE A 67 2.40 -0.60 -15.04
#